data_AF-A0A0H5QMD0-F1
#
_entry.id   AF-A0A0H5QMD0-F1
#
_cell.length_a   1.000
_cell.length_b   1.000
_cell.length_c   1.000
_cell.angle_alpha   90.00
_cell.angle_beta   90.00
_cell.angle_gamma   90.00
#
_symmetry.space_group_name_H-M   'P 1'
#
loop_
_entity.id
_entity.type
_entity.pdbx_description
1 polymer ?
#
loop_
_entity_poly.entity_id
_entity_poly.type
_entity_poly.pdbx_seq_one_letter_code
_entity_poly.pdbx_strand_id
1 'polypeptide(L)'
;MSRKAGAKRYSTRPSYDDLGLSPERLQEIESRCRSGAFDRETMQRACGGFEWITEYIILSATKNVSFDRLEFNTKWGRISCGRSDFYSYRRQFYRNLSNELDRNTGGAAVHGI
;
A
#
# COMPACT_ATOMS: atom_id res chain seq x y z
N MET A 1 -13.62 23.17 34.18
CA MET A 1 -13.96 21.94 33.42
C MET A 1 -13.03 21.83 32.21
N SER A 2 -11.83 21.27 32.37
CA SER A 2 -10.87 21.12 31.25
C SER A 2 -11.03 19.75 30.61
N ARG A 3 -11.49 19.72 29.36
CA ARG A 3 -11.52 18.50 28.54
C ARG A 3 -10.07 18.16 28.19
N LYS A 4 -9.52 17.10 28.80
CA LYS A 4 -8.24 16.53 28.37
C LYS A 4 -8.40 16.04 26.94
N ALA A 5 -7.50 16.48 26.06
CA ALA A 5 -7.38 15.98 24.69
C ALA A 5 -7.26 14.45 24.76
N GLY A 6 -8.20 13.76 24.11
CA GLY A 6 -8.21 12.29 24.08
C GLY A 6 -6.90 11.79 23.47
N ALA A 7 -6.21 10.90 24.17
CA ALA A 7 -5.08 10.17 23.63
C ALA A 7 -5.51 9.52 22.31
N LYS A 8 -4.78 9.80 21.22
CA LYS A 8 -5.02 9.20 19.90
C LYS A 8 -4.90 7.68 20.07
N ARG A 9 -6.03 6.97 20.18
CA ARG A 9 -6.04 5.51 20.18
C ARG A 9 -5.44 5.10 18.84
N TYR A 10 -4.24 4.51 18.86
CA TYR A 10 -3.69 3.86 17.67
C TYR A 10 -4.68 2.77 17.28
N SER A 11 -5.50 3.07 16.27
CA SER A 11 -6.31 2.07 15.61
C SER A 11 -5.37 0.97 15.14
N THR A 12 -5.64 -0.28 15.50
CA THR A 12 -4.93 -1.47 14.96
C THR A 12 -4.95 -1.50 13.42
N ARG A 13 -5.80 -0.68 12.79
CA ARG A 13 -5.90 -0.46 11.35
C ARG A 13 -5.70 1.03 11.05
N PRO A 14 -4.47 1.48 10.73
CA PRO A 14 -4.26 2.88 10.35
C PRO A 14 -5.07 3.19 9.10
N SER A 15 -5.74 4.34 9.11
CA SER A 15 -6.40 4.88 7.92
C SER A 15 -5.35 5.32 6.89
N TYR A 16 -5.75 5.59 5.65
CA TYR A 16 -4.84 6.18 4.67
C TYR A 16 -4.33 7.55 5.12
N ASP A 17 -5.16 8.34 5.79
CA ASP A 17 -4.79 9.64 6.37
C ASP A 17 -3.75 9.51 7.49
N ASP A 18 -3.90 8.51 8.38
CA ASP A 18 -2.88 8.20 9.40
C ASP A 18 -1.55 7.75 8.77
N LEU A 19 -1.61 7.18 7.56
CA LEU A 19 -0.45 6.85 6.75
C LEU A 19 0.00 8.04 5.89
N GLY A 20 -0.55 9.24 6.04
CA GLY A 20 -0.18 10.44 5.30
C GLY A 20 -0.47 10.37 3.80
N LEU A 21 -1.45 9.57 3.38
CA LEU A 21 -1.83 9.36 1.99
C LEU A 21 -3.19 10.03 1.71
N SER A 22 -3.20 11.09 0.90
CA SER A 22 -4.45 11.76 0.54
C SER A 22 -5.32 10.88 -0.37
N PRO A 23 -6.65 11.08 -0.39
CA PRO A 23 -7.54 10.35 -1.30
C PRO A 23 -7.18 10.50 -2.78
N GLU A 24 -6.78 11.70 -3.20
CA GLU A 24 -6.38 11.99 -4.59
C GLU A 24 -5.11 11.20 -4.96
N ARG A 25 -4.13 11.19 -4.06
CA ARG A 25 -2.88 10.45 -4.27
C ARG A 25 -3.11 8.95 -4.29
N LEU A 26 -3.98 8.44 -3.41
CA LEU A 26 -4.39 7.03 -3.43
C LEU A 26 -5.04 6.67 -4.78
N GLN A 27 -5.98 7.49 -5.25
CA GLN A 27 -6.66 7.26 -6.53
C GLN A 27 -5.68 7.23 -7.71
N GLU A 28 -4.71 8.14 -7.71
CA GLU A 28 -3.64 8.16 -8.71
C GLU A 28 -2.82 6.87 -8.70
N ILE A 29 -2.36 6.44 -7.52
CA ILE A 29 -1.57 5.21 -7.37
C ILE A 29 -2.38 3.99 -7.78
N GLU A 30 -3.63 3.87 -7.36
CA GLU A 30 -4.52 2.78 -7.75
C GLU A 30 -4.76 2.75 -9.27
N SER A 31 -4.88 3.91 -9.90
CA SER A 31 -4.99 4.01 -11.37
C SER A 31 -3.71 3.50 -12.04
N ARG A 32 -2.54 3.96 -11.59
CA ARG A 32 -1.23 3.54 -12.10
C ARG A 32 -0.95 2.04 -11.90
N CYS A 33 -1.35 1.47 -10.76
CA CYS A 33 -1.26 0.03 -10.54
C CYS A 33 -2.11 -0.76 -11.56
N ARG A 34 -3.32 -0.30 -11.84
CA ARG A 34 -4.25 -0.98 -12.77
C ARG A 34 -3.84 -0.82 -14.22
N SER A 35 -3.24 0.30 -14.59
CA SER A 35 -2.73 0.55 -15.95
C SER A 35 -1.39 -0.13 -16.24
N GLY A 36 -0.72 -0.68 -15.22
CA GLY A 36 0.61 -1.28 -15.36
C GLY A 36 1.74 -0.24 -15.49
N ALA A 37 1.54 0.97 -14.98
CA ALA A 37 2.53 2.05 -15.06
C ALA A 37 3.73 1.85 -14.11
N PHE A 38 3.63 0.94 -13.14
CA PHE A 38 4.75 0.53 -12.30
C PHE A 38 5.39 -0.73 -12.86
N ASP A 39 6.71 -0.77 -12.90
CA ASP A 39 7.42 -2.01 -13.14
C ASP A 39 7.30 -2.96 -11.92
N ARG A 40 7.58 -4.24 -12.15
CA ARG A 40 7.45 -5.25 -11.11
C ARG A 40 8.42 -5.03 -9.95
N GLU A 41 9.62 -4.54 -10.22
CA GLU A 41 10.64 -4.33 -9.20
C GLU A 41 10.23 -3.21 -8.23
N THR A 42 9.70 -2.11 -8.76
CA THR A 42 9.12 -1.01 -7.96
C THR A 42 7.99 -1.51 -7.06
N MET A 43 7.09 -2.34 -7.59
CA MET A 43 6.01 -2.92 -6.78
C MET A 43 6.53 -3.89 -5.71
N GLN A 44 7.59 -4.65 -5.99
CA GLN A 44 8.22 -5.54 -5.00
C GLN A 44 8.93 -4.75 -3.91
N ARG A 45 9.68 -3.69 -4.24
CA ARG A 45 10.30 -2.79 -3.25
C ARG A 45 9.26 -2.17 -2.32
N ALA A 46 8.09 -1.80 -2.86
CA ALA A 46 6.99 -1.29 -2.05
C ALA A 46 6.40 -2.32 -1.07
N CYS A 47 6.69 -3.62 -1.24
CA CYS A 47 6.34 -4.70 -0.31
C CYS A 47 7.42 -5.01 0.73
N GLY A 48 8.46 -4.18 0.84
CA GLY A 48 9.55 -4.37 1.81
C GLY A 48 9.02 -4.52 3.24
N GLY A 49 9.45 -5.60 3.91
CA GLY A 49 9.01 -5.98 5.26
C GLY A 49 7.79 -6.90 5.31
N PHE A 50 7.20 -7.27 4.17
CA PHE A 50 6.13 -8.28 4.08
C PHE A 50 6.25 -9.10 2.78
N GLU A 51 7.47 -9.54 2.46
CA GLU A 51 7.83 -10.18 1.20
C GLU A 51 7.00 -11.44 0.92
N TRP A 52 6.64 -12.19 1.97
CA TRP A 52 5.89 -13.44 1.90
C TRP A 52 4.46 -13.30 1.34
N ILE A 53 3.85 -12.10 1.38
CA ILE A 53 2.50 -11.83 0.83
C ILE A 53 2.52 -10.97 -0.44
N THR A 54 3.70 -10.57 -0.90
CA THR A 54 3.92 -9.66 -2.04
C THR A 54 3.06 -10.00 -3.25
N GLU A 55 3.08 -11.26 -3.68
CA GLU A 55 2.40 -11.69 -4.89
C GLU A 55 0.87 -11.53 -4.79
N TYR A 56 0.29 -11.75 -3.62
CA TYR A 56 -1.14 -11.52 -3.38
C TYR A 56 -1.48 -10.03 -3.32
N ILE A 57 -0.62 -9.20 -2.72
CA ILE A 57 -0.82 -7.74 -2.63
C ILE A 57 -0.72 -7.09 -4.01
N ILE A 58 0.30 -7.43 -4.79
CA ILE A 58 0.48 -6.92 -6.17
C ILE A 58 -0.71 -7.36 -7.04
N LEU A 59 -1.13 -8.62 -6.96
CA LEU A 59 -2.29 -9.10 -7.70
C LEU A 59 -3.58 -8.36 -7.30
N SER A 60 -3.78 -8.15 -6.00
CA SER A 60 -4.92 -7.37 -5.48
C SER A 60 -4.91 -5.93 -5.98
N ALA A 61 -3.76 -5.26 -5.97
CA ALA A 61 -3.63 -3.88 -6.39
C ALA A 61 -3.80 -3.69 -7.91
N THR A 62 -3.24 -4.60 -8.70
CA THR A 62 -3.28 -4.54 -10.18
C THR A 62 -4.61 -4.97 -10.76
N LYS A 63 -5.26 -5.99 -10.18
CA LYS A 63 -6.54 -6.53 -10.67
C LYS A 63 -7.75 -6.05 -9.87
N ASN A 64 -7.54 -5.23 -8.84
CA ASN A 64 -8.56 -4.78 -7.90
C ASN A 64 -9.38 -5.93 -7.28
N VAL A 65 -8.71 -7.03 -6.94
CA VAL A 65 -9.37 -8.23 -6.39
C VAL A 65 -9.38 -8.15 -4.87
N SER A 66 -10.51 -8.48 -4.26
CA SER A 66 -10.70 -8.50 -2.80
C SER A 66 -10.01 -9.70 -2.13
N PHE A 67 -9.81 -9.62 -0.81
CA PHE A 67 -9.30 -10.74 -0.02
C PHE A 67 -10.13 -12.01 -0.23
N ASP A 68 -11.46 -11.92 -0.16
CA ASP A 68 -12.33 -13.11 -0.25
C ASP A 68 -12.18 -13.87 -1.59
N ARG A 69 -11.79 -13.16 -2.65
CA ARG A 69 -11.52 -13.75 -3.97
C ARG A 69 -10.07 -14.25 -4.12
N LEU A 70 -9.15 -13.75 -3.28
CA LEU A 70 -7.73 -14.10 -3.30
C LEU A 70 -7.32 -15.08 -2.21
N GLU A 71 -8.16 -15.29 -1.20
CA GLU A 71 -7.86 -16.08 0.00
C GLU A 71 -7.24 -17.42 -0.36
N PHE A 72 -7.73 -18.03 -1.44
CA PHE A 72 -7.13 -19.20 -2.06
C PHE A 72 -6.76 -18.91 -3.52
N ASN A 73 -5.49 -19.14 -3.86
CA ASN A 73 -4.98 -19.07 -5.22
C ASN A 73 -4.42 -20.44 -5.62
N THR A 74 -4.74 -20.91 -6.83
CA THR A 74 -4.31 -22.25 -7.31
C THR A 74 -2.79 -22.39 -7.43
N LYS A 75 -2.06 -21.30 -7.63
CA LYS A 75 -0.59 -21.28 -7.79
C LYS A 75 0.14 -21.20 -6.44
N TRP A 76 -0.41 -20.46 -5.48
CA TRP A 76 0.28 -20.11 -4.23
C TRP A 76 -0.37 -20.71 -2.97
N GLY A 77 -1.55 -21.31 -3.11
CA GLY A 77 -2.33 -21.85 -2.01
C GLY A 77 -3.11 -20.76 -1.25
N ARG A 78 -3.37 -21.05 0.03
CA ARG A 78 -4.13 -20.17 0.92
C ARG A 78 -3.22 -19.10 1.54
N ILE A 79 -3.70 -17.87 1.60
CA ILE A 79 -3.00 -16.76 2.28
C ILE A 79 -2.87 -17.09 3.79
N SER A 80 -1.67 -16.95 4.34
CA SER A 80 -1.36 -17.21 5.75
C SER A 80 -1.65 -16.04 6.69
N CYS A 81 -2.61 -15.17 6.36
CA CYS A 81 -3.07 -14.09 7.25
C CYS A 81 -4.58 -13.84 7.13
N GLY A 82 -5.13 -13.19 8.16
CA GLY A 82 -6.52 -12.80 8.17
C GLY A 82 -6.81 -11.65 7.20
N ARG A 83 -8.10 -11.46 6.90
CA ARG A 83 -8.62 -10.34 6.09
C ARG A 83 -8.12 -8.98 6.59
N SER A 84 -8.09 -8.80 7.91
CA SER A 84 -7.63 -7.56 8.56
C SER A 84 -6.21 -7.19 8.17
N ASP A 85 -5.30 -8.17 8.28
CA ASP A 85 -3.87 -8.00 8.09
C ASP A 85 -3.58 -7.76 6.62
N PHE A 86 -4.24 -8.54 5.75
CA PHE A 86 -4.18 -8.34 4.30
C PHE A 86 -4.45 -6.89 3.89
N TYR A 87 -5.54 -6.30 4.40
CA TYR A 87 -5.85 -4.91 4.08
C TYR A 87 -4.91 -3.91 4.75
N SER A 88 -4.29 -4.25 5.88
CA SER A 88 -3.22 -3.43 6.46
C SER A 88 -1.96 -3.45 5.60
N TYR A 89 -1.53 -4.61 5.10
CA TYR A 89 -0.42 -4.72 4.16
C TYR A 89 -0.73 -4.00 2.84
N ARG A 90 -1.95 -4.12 2.31
CA ARG A 90 -2.36 -3.40 1.09
C ARG A 90 -2.31 -1.88 1.27
N ARG A 91 -2.73 -1.36 2.44
CA ARG A 91 -2.58 0.07 2.75
C ARG A 91 -1.12 0.50 2.84
N GLN A 92 -0.29 -0.30 3.52
CA GLN A 92 1.14 -0.05 3.65
C GLN A 92 1.84 -0.05 2.29
N PHE A 93 1.48 -0.98 1.41
CA PHE A 93 1.94 -1.03 0.03
C PHE A 93 1.68 0.27 -0.74
N TYR A 94 0.46 0.81 -0.69
CA TYR A 94 0.15 2.07 -1.38
C TYR A 94 0.93 3.26 -0.79
N ARG A 95 1.10 3.30 0.53
CA ARG A 95 1.97 4.30 1.18
C ARG A 95 3.41 4.19 0.68
N ASN A 96 3.96 2.98 0.64
CA ASN A 96 5.33 2.76 0.18
C ASN A 96 5.49 3.14 -1.31
N LEU A 97 4.53 2.80 -2.17
CA LEU A 97 4.53 3.24 -3.57
C LEU A 97 4.51 4.77 -3.71
N SER A 98 3.74 5.46 -2.87
CA SER A 98 3.77 6.93 -2.86
C SER A 98 5.17 7.45 -2.53
N ASN A 99 5.80 6.91 -1.49
CA ASN A 99 7.15 7.31 -1.09
C ASN A 99 8.18 7.04 -2.21
N GLU A 100 8.06 5.91 -2.91
CA GLU A 100 8.91 5.59 -4.07
C GLU A 100 8.72 6.59 -5.23
N LEU A 101 7.47 7.00 -5.50
CA LEU A 101 7.18 8.04 -6.49
C LEU A 101 7.77 9.39 -6.08
N ASP A 102 7.69 9.75 -4.80
CA ASP A 102 8.19 11.02 -4.29
C ASP A 102 9.73 11.04 -4.33
N ARG A 103 10.39 9.91 -4.04
CA ARG A 103 11.84 9.71 -4.21
C ARG A 103 12.28 9.88 -5.67
N ASN A 104 11.55 9.28 -6.61
CA ASN A 104 11.87 9.37 -8.04
C ASN A 104 11.55 10.77 -8.62
N THR A 105 10.55 11.47 -8.08
CA THR A 105 10.18 12.83 -8.52
C THR A 105 11.13 13.88 -7.93
N GLY A 106 11.58 13.69 -6.68
CA GLY A 106 12.55 14.55 -6.01
C GLY A 106 13.98 14.48 -6.57
N GLY A 107 14.30 13.45 -7.38
CA GLY A 107 15.58 13.32 -8.07
C GLY A 107 15.76 14.25 -9.28
N ALA A 108 14.68 14.82 -9.82
CA ALA A 108 14.74 15.71 -10.99
C ALA A 108 14.97 17.20 -10.64
N ALA A 109 14.96 17.56 -9.34
CA ALA A 109 15.02 18.97 -8.90
C ALA A 109 16.32 19.36 -8.17
N VAL A 110 17.34 18.49 -8.14
CA VAL A 110 18.57 18.73 -7.37
C VAL A 110 19.84 18.49 -8.18
N HIS A 111 19.96 19.08 -9.39
CA HIS A 111 21.27 19.39 -10.01
C HIS A 111 21.11 20.67 -10.84
N GLY A 112 20.81 21.77 -10.14
CA GLY A 112 20.93 23.12 -10.65
C GLY A 112 21.85 23.91 -9.74
N ILE A 113 23.16 23.69 -9.90
CA ILE A 113 24.23 24.62 -9.50
C ILE A 113 25.24 24.62 -10.64
#